data_AF-A0A4Y7X936-F1
#
_entry.id   AF-A0A4Y7X936-F1
#
_cell.length_a   1.000
_cell.length_b   1.000
_cell.length_c   1.000
_cell.angle_alpha   90.00
_cell.angle_beta   90.00
_cell.angle_gamma   90.00
#
_symmetry.space_group_name_H-M   'P 1'
#
loop_
_entity.id
_entity.type
_entity.pdbx_description
1 polymer ?
#
loop_
_entity_poly.entity_id
_entity_poly.type
_entity_poly.pdbx_seq_one_letter_code
_entity_poly.pdbx_strand_id
1 'polypeptide(L)'
;MKASKVQICRSAKRLQAIRTLPCVRCGNPDSQAAHSNFAEHGKGKGIKASDEFTIPLCITCHQWFDQYQGMTVDQSRTWFVEMLDKTNRMLSVGDGHEVF
;
A
#
# COMPACT_ATOMS: atom_id res chain seq x y z
N MET A 1 1.13 10.57 -28.61
CA MET A 1 0.03 10.22 -27.69
C MET A 1 0.30 10.90 -26.35
N LYS A 2 -0.62 11.72 -25.81
CA LYS A 2 -0.43 12.29 -24.46
C LYS A 2 -0.67 11.15 -23.47
N ALA A 3 0.35 10.78 -22.69
CA ALA A 3 0.13 9.88 -21.56
C ALA A 3 -0.89 10.54 -20.63
N SER A 4 -2.05 9.90 -20.44
CA SER A 4 -3.04 10.35 -19.46
C SER A 4 -2.34 10.38 -18.10
N LYS A 5 -2.25 11.57 -17.49
CA LYS A 5 -1.71 11.70 -16.13
C LYS A 5 -2.63 10.89 -15.21
N VAL A 6 -2.08 9.84 -14.59
CA VAL A 6 -2.75 9.16 -13.48
C VAL A 6 -3.05 10.22 -12.42
N GLN A 7 -4.32 10.35 -12.03
CA GLN A 7 -4.72 11.29 -10.99
C GLN A 7 -4.17 10.82 -9.65
N ILE A 8 -3.39 11.67 -8.98
CA ILE A 8 -2.82 11.37 -7.67
C ILE A 8 -3.82 11.80 -6.60
N CYS A 9 -4.57 10.86 -6.02
CA CYS A 9 -5.41 11.12 -4.86
C CYS A 9 -4.59 11.12 -3.55
N ARG A 10 -4.89 12.07 -2.66
CA ARG A 10 -4.27 12.20 -1.32
C ARG A 10 -5.35 12.09 -0.26
N SER A 11 -5.15 11.24 0.75
CA SER A 11 -6.12 11.00 1.82
C SER A 11 -5.42 10.71 3.15
N ALA A 12 -5.32 11.75 4.00
CA ALA A 12 -4.77 11.61 5.33
C ALA A 12 -5.54 10.57 6.16
N LYS A 13 -6.88 10.54 6.04
CA LYS A 13 -7.75 9.56 6.71
C LYS A 13 -7.34 8.12 6.37
N ARG A 14 -7.15 7.82 5.08
CA ARG A 14 -6.71 6.49 4.65
C ARG A 14 -5.33 6.14 5.19
N LEU A 15 -4.37 7.05 5.09
CA LEU A 15 -3.01 6.80 5.58
C LEU A 15 -2.96 6.61 7.10
N GLN A 16 -3.83 7.28 7.86
CA GLN A 16 -3.96 7.06 9.31
C GLN A 16 -4.51 5.65 9.58
N ALA A 17 -5.60 5.26 8.92
CA ALA A 17 -6.19 3.93 9.08
C ALA A 17 -5.24 2.79 8.65
N ILE A 18 -4.42 2.99 7.62
CA ILE A 18 -3.42 1.99 7.23
C ILE A 18 -2.38 1.79 8.35
N ARG A 19 -1.90 2.87 8.98
CA ARG A 19 -0.87 2.78 10.04
C ARG A 19 -1.37 2.09 11.31
N THR A 20 -2.67 1.92 11.49
CA THR A 20 -3.23 1.16 12.62
C THR A 20 -3.38 -0.34 12.31
N LEU A 21 -3.19 -0.76 11.06
CA LEU A 21 -3.25 -2.17 10.67
C LEU A 21 -1.88 -2.84 10.90
N PRO A 22 -1.86 -4.15 11.24
CA PRO A 22 -0.61 -4.90 11.27
C PRO A 22 -0.02 -5.03 9.86
N CYS A 23 1.29 -5.26 9.81
CA CYS A 23 2.02 -5.55 8.58
C CYS A 23 1.33 -6.66 7.78
N VAL A 24 0.88 -6.36 6.56
CA VAL A 24 0.07 -7.29 5.75
C VAL A 24 0.83 -8.56 5.35
N ARG A 25 2.17 -8.50 5.36
CA ARG A 25 3.10 -9.59 5.06
C ARG A 25 3.39 -10.49 6.26
N CYS A 26 3.73 -9.92 7.42
CA CYS A 26 4.26 -10.69 8.55
C CYS A 26 3.49 -10.54 9.88
N GLY A 27 2.47 -9.69 9.92
CA GLY A 27 1.62 -9.50 11.11
C GLY A 27 2.21 -8.61 12.20
N ASN A 28 3.42 -8.06 12.04
CA ASN A 28 3.99 -7.13 13.01
C ASN A 28 3.03 -5.93 13.24
N PRO A 29 2.68 -5.59 14.50
CA PRO A 29 1.71 -4.55 14.81
C PRO A 29 2.16 -3.14 14.43
N ASP A 30 3.47 -2.89 14.40
CA ASP A 30 4.05 -1.58 14.10
C ASP A 30 4.29 -1.44 12.60
N SER A 31 3.26 -0.96 11.88
CA SER A 31 3.30 -0.77 10.44
C SER A 31 3.43 0.70 10.01
N GLN A 32 3.97 0.89 8.82
CA GLN A 32 4.03 2.14 8.09
C GLN A 32 3.14 2.04 6.85
N ALA A 33 2.63 3.19 6.41
CA ALA A 33 1.97 3.33 5.12
C ALA A 33 3.01 3.24 3.99
N ALA A 34 3.09 2.07 3.33
CA ALA A 34 3.96 1.81 2.20
C ALA A 34 3.24 2.07 0.88
N HIS A 35 3.68 3.08 0.13
CA HIS A 35 3.12 3.43 -1.17
C HIS A 35 3.58 2.46 -2.26
N SER A 36 2.75 2.25 -3.27
CA SER A 36 3.12 1.50 -4.47
C SER A 36 4.41 2.01 -5.11
N ASN A 37 5.20 1.06 -5.63
CA ASN A 37 6.42 1.32 -6.38
C ASN A 37 6.24 1.42 -7.91
N PHE A 38 5.00 1.36 -8.42
CA PHE A 38 4.69 1.26 -9.85
C PHE A 38 4.12 2.57 -10.43
N ALA A 39 4.56 2.93 -11.64
CA ALA A 39 4.18 4.17 -12.32
C ALA A 39 2.68 4.25 -12.66
N GLU A 40 2.04 3.11 -12.95
CA GLU A 40 0.60 2.99 -13.19
C GLU A 40 -0.26 3.47 -12.00
N HIS A 41 0.29 3.47 -10.79
CA HIS A 41 -0.35 3.98 -9.56
C HIS A 41 -0.03 5.46 -9.28
N GLY A 42 0.56 6.18 -10.24
CA GLY A 42 0.90 7.59 -10.13
C GLY A 42 2.24 7.89 -9.47
N LYS A 43 3.12 6.88 -9.31
CA LYS A 43 4.51 7.10 -8.86
C LYS A 43 5.29 7.87 -9.92
N GLY A 44 6.11 8.82 -9.48
CA GLY A 44 7.03 9.58 -10.34
C GLY A 44 8.31 9.99 -9.62
N LYS A 45 9.20 10.68 -10.32
CA LYS A 45 10.45 11.18 -9.73
C LYS A 45 10.12 12.20 -8.62
N GLY A 46 10.47 11.87 -7.37
CA GLY A 46 10.15 12.69 -6.20
C GLY A 46 8.67 12.69 -5.80
N ILE A 47 7.85 11.84 -6.43
CA ILE A 47 6.40 11.78 -6.21
C ILE A 47 6.01 10.37 -5.82
N LYS A 48 5.43 10.23 -4.63
CA LYS A 48 4.81 8.97 -4.17
C LYS A 48 3.53 8.70 -4.96
N ALA A 49 3.23 7.42 -5.17
CA ALA A 49 1.96 6.96 -5.73
C ALA A 49 0.75 7.55 -4.97
N SER A 50 -0.45 7.42 -5.56
CA SER A 50 -1.68 7.82 -4.89
C SER A 50 -1.88 7.04 -3.59
N ASP A 51 -2.46 7.70 -2.58
CA ASP A 51 -2.68 7.10 -1.26
C ASP A 51 -3.64 5.91 -1.31
N GLU A 52 -4.48 5.78 -2.35
CA GLU A 52 -5.29 4.58 -2.57
C GLU A 52 -4.44 3.31 -2.76
N PHE A 53 -3.26 3.43 -3.36
CA PHE A 53 -2.29 2.36 -3.57
C PHE A 53 -1.25 2.33 -2.46
N THR A 54 -1.72 2.04 -1.23
CA THR A 54 -0.88 1.98 -0.04
C THR A 54 -1.23 0.73 0.78
N ILE A 55 -0.23 0.06 1.34
CA ILE A 55 -0.37 -1.13 2.19
C ILE A 55 0.35 -0.94 3.54
N PRO A 56 -0.06 -1.62 4.63
CA PRO A 56 0.63 -1.57 5.90
C PRO A 56 1.84 -2.52 5.89
N LEU A 57 3.06 -2.01 6.04
CA LEU A 57 4.27 -2.82 6.19
C LEU A 57 5.12 -2.34 7.36
N CYS A 58 5.66 -3.27 8.16
CA CYS A 58 6.69 -2.92 9.14
C CYS A 58 7.97 -2.48 8.43
N ILE A 59 8.87 -1.79 9.14
CA ILE A 59 10.08 -1.20 8.56
C ILE A 59 10.92 -2.20 7.74
N THR A 60 11.09 -3.43 8.22
CA THR A 60 11.84 -4.49 7.53
C THR A 60 11.16 -4.92 6.24
N CYS A 61 9.85 -5.17 6.27
CA CYS A 61 9.11 -5.59 5.08
C CYS A 61 8.94 -4.45 4.07
N HIS A 62 8.87 -3.21 4.57
CA HIS A 62 8.79 -2.00 3.74
C HIS A 62 10.08 -1.83 2.92
N GLN A 63 11.25 -1.92 3.56
CA GLN A 63 12.54 -1.87 2.88
C GLN A 63 12.72 -3.02 1.88
N TRP A 64 12.34 -4.24 2.26
CA TRP A 64 12.34 -5.41 1.38
C TRP A 64 11.52 -5.17 0.10
N PHE A 65 10.33 -4.60 0.23
CA PHE A 65 9.45 -4.27 -0.89
C PHE A 65 10.01 -3.13 -1.76
N ASP A 66 10.49 -2.05 -1.13
CA ASP A 66 11.04 -0.88 -1.83
C ASP A 66 12.28 -1.18 -2.66
N GLN A 67 13.05 -2.19 -2.23
CA GLN A 67 14.27 -2.62 -2.88
C GLN A 67 14.08 -3.86 -3.78
N TYR A 68 12.84 -4.34 -3.95
CA TYR A 68 12.52 -5.54 -4.73
C TYR A 68 13.35 -6.77 -4.32
N GLN A 69 13.64 -6.94 -3.03
CA GLN A 69 14.52 -8.00 -2.55
C GLN A 69 13.87 -9.37 -2.77
N GLY A 70 14.51 -10.24 -3.55
CA GLY A 70 14.03 -11.60 -3.76
C GLY A 70 12.76 -11.72 -4.63
N MET A 71 12.38 -10.66 -5.35
CA MET A 71 11.30 -10.69 -6.35
C MET A 71 11.70 -9.93 -7.61
N THR A 72 11.27 -10.39 -8.77
CA THR A 72 11.26 -9.56 -9.97
C THR A 72 10.26 -8.41 -9.82
N VAL A 73 10.37 -7.39 -10.67
CA VAL A 73 9.41 -6.28 -10.68
C VAL A 73 7.99 -6.78 -10.92
N ASP A 74 7.81 -7.74 -11.82
CA ASP A 74 6.48 -8.30 -12.12
C ASP A 74 5.93 -9.14 -10.96
N GLN A 75 6.77 -9.94 -10.29
CA GLN A 75 6.38 -10.67 -9.08
C GLN A 75 5.96 -9.70 -7.97
N SER A 76 6.74 -8.63 -7.78
CA SER A 76 6.44 -7.56 -6.81
C SER A 76 5.13 -6.85 -7.15
N ARG A 77 4.83 -6.63 -8.44
CA ARG A 77 3.56 -6.04 -8.90
C ARG A 77 2.38 -6.93 -8.53
N THR A 78 2.44 -8.22 -8.87
CA THR A 78 1.38 -9.19 -8.53
C THR A 78 1.18 -9.25 -7.01
N TRP A 79 2.26 -9.42 -6.26
CA TRP A 79 2.21 -9.47 -4.80
C TRP A 79 1.59 -8.20 -4.20
N PHE A 80 1.94 -7.01 -4.72
CA PHE A 80 1.38 -5.76 -4.24
C PHE A 80 -0.13 -5.67 -4.46
N VAL A 81 -0.63 -6.11 -5.63
CA VAL A 81 -2.07 -6.13 -5.94
C VAL A 81 -2.83 -7.03 -4.95
N GLU A 82 -2.29 -8.21 -4.66
CA GLU A 82 -2.88 -9.13 -3.68
C GLU A 82 -2.91 -8.53 -2.27
N MET A 83 -1.82 -7.89 -1.85
CA MET A 83 -1.74 -7.24 -0.53
C MET A 83 -2.60 -6.00 -0.43
N LEU A 84 -2.80 -5.27 -1.54
CA LEU A 84 -3.69 -4.13 -1.60
C LEU A 84 -5.15 -4.56 -1.42
N ASP A 85 -5.58 -5.63 -2.10
CA ASP A 85 -6.91 -6.20 -1.91
C ASP A 85 -7.12 -6.63 -0.45
N LYS A 86 -6.17 -7.37 0.13
CA LYS A 86 -6.20 -7.74 1.55
C LYS A 86 -6.29 -6.52 2.47
N THR A 87 -5.54 -5.46 2.17
CA THR A 87 -5.56 -4.19 2.93
C THR A 87 -6.92 -3.53 2.87
N ASN A 88 -7.53 -3.47 1.68
CA ASN A 88 -8.84 -2.86 1.52
C ASN A 88 -9.92 -3.64 2.27
N ARG A 89 -9.86 -4.98 2.28
CA ARG A 89 -10.76 -5.81 3.12
C ARG A 89 -10.59 -5.51 4.61
N MET A 90 -9.35 -5.42 5.10
CA MET A 90 -9.09 -5.08 6.52
C MET A 90 -9.68 -3.71 6.90
N LEU A 91 -9.59 -2.73 6.00
CA LEU A 91 -10.17 -1.40 6.22
C LEU A 91 -11.70 -1.42 6.22
N SER A 92 -12.32 -2.19 5.32
CA SER A 92 -13.78 -2.34 5.28
C SER A 92 -14.36 -3.01 6.53
N VAL A 93 -13.61 -3.89 7.19
CA VAL A 93 -14.05 -4.52 8.46
C VAL A 93 -13.97 -3.53 9.64
N GLY A 94 -13.02 -2.59 9.61
CA GLY A 94 -12.86 -1.57 10.66
C GLY A 94 -13.93 -0.48 10.67
N ASP A 95 -14.67 -0.30 9.57
CA ASP A 95 -15.76 0.68 9.46
C ASP A 95 -17.10 0.17 10.05
N GLY A 96 -17.17 -1.06 10.60
CA GLY A 96 -18.45 -1.64 11.05
C GLY A 96 -18.37 -2.75 12.11
N HIS A 97 -17.86 -2.46 13.32
CA HIS A 97 -17.97 -3.43 14.42
C HIS A 97 -18.16 -2.79 15.80
N GLU A 98 -19.34 -2.19 16.01
CA GLU A 98 -20.17 -2.61 17.14
C GLU A 98 -20.70 -4.00 16.81
N VAL A 99 -20.36 -5.01 17.61
CA VAL A 99 -21.20 -6.21 17.70
C VAL A 99 -21.69 -6.35 19.12
N PHE A 100 -23.00 -6.58 19.18
CA PHE A 100 -23.79 -6.92 20.34
C PHE A 100 -23.29 -8.20 21.02
#